data_AF-A0ABD6WIU9-F1
#
_entry.id   AF-A0ABD6WIU9-F1
#
_cell.length_a   1.000
_cell.length_b   1.000
_cell.length_c   1.000
_cell.angle_alpha   90.00
_cell.angle_beta   90.00
_cell.angle_gamma   90.00
#
_symmetry.space_group_name_H-M   'P 1'
#
loop_
_entity.id
_entity.type
_entity.pdbx_description
1 polymer ?
#
loop_
_entity_poly.entity_id
_entity_poly.type
_entity_poly.pdbx_seq_one_letter_code
_entity_poly.pdbx_strand_id
1 'polypeptide(L)'
;MSIAQRPDGDTVRRLRSRQVVTRVSYLRELRRAAQDTTQRQLAHLIGISQPSVNSALKSAAAVPDVRPGFSGATTYEIAQRYDAGELTREQTIDELGRWSYRPGSPSDGFDWTTADAGEFEDVGRAFSEHLIDAEMYDEILTRYSEQGR
;
A
#
# COMPACT_ATOMS: atom_id res chain seq x y z
N MET A 1 -24.76 29.64 -5.17
CA MET A 1 -23.31 29.80 -5.43
C MET A 1 -22.58 28.85 -4.50
N SER A 2 -22.02 27.75 -5.02
CA SER A 2 -21.23 26.81 -4.21
C SER A 2 -19.82 27.37 -4.11
N ILE A 3 -19.39 27.73 -2.90
CA ILE A 3 -18.00 28.10 -2.64
C ILE A 3 -17.22 26.80 -2.82
N ALA A 4 -16.44 26.69 -3.89
CA ALA A 4 -15.55 25.54 -4.08
C ALA A 4 -14.59 25.51 -2.89
N GLN A 5 -14.79 24.56 -1.97
CA GLN A 5 -13.88 24.29 -0.87
C GLN A 5 -12.49 24.10 -1.48
N ARG A 6 -11.50 24.94 -1.12
CA ARG A 6 -10.12 24.71 -1.55
C ARG A 6 -9.73 23.31 -1.05
N PRO A 7 -9.13 22.46 -1.90
CA PRO A 7 -8.69 21.15 -1.44
C PRO A 7 -7.71 21.36 -0.28
N ASP A 8 -8.07 20.81 0.88
CA ASP A 8 -7.20 20.76 2.05
C ASP A 8 -6.05 19.77 1.81
N GLY A 9 -4.97 19.90 2.60
CA GLY A 9 -3.81 19.01 2.49
C GLY A 9 -4.18 17.54 2.64
N ASP A 10 -5.18 17.24 3.49
CA ASP A 10 -5.67 15.90 3.73
C ASP A 10 -6.35 15.29 2.50
N THR A 11 -7.10 16.08 1.74
CA THR A 11 -7.70 15.63 0.48
C THR A 11 -6.62 15.28 -0.53
N VAL A 12 -5.57 16.10 -0.65
CA VAL A 12 -4.44 15.80 -1.54
C VAL A 12 -3.69 14.55 -1.09
N ARG A 13 -3.47 14.39 0.22
CA ARG A 13 -2.82 13.23 0.84
C ARG A 13 -3.60 11.94 0.56
N ARG A 14 -4.91 11.92 0.82
CA ARG A 14 -5.79 10.77 0.51
C ARG A 14 -5.81 10.43 -0.98
N LEU A 15 -5.85 11.42 -1.85
CA LEU A 15 -5.78 11.20 -3.30
C LEU A 15 -4.43 10.63 -3.73
N ARG A 16 -3.33 11.08 -3.10
CA ARG A 16 -2.00 10.51 -3.33
C ARG A 16 -1.96 9.04 -2.88
N SER A 17 -2.45 8.72 -1.68
CA SER A 17 -2.54 7.34 -1.19
C SER A 17 -3.35 6.48 -2.16
N ARG A 18 -4.52 6.96 -2.58
CA ARG A 18 -5.36 6.29 -3.59
C ARG A 18 -4.62 6.06 -4.90
N GLN A 19 -3.88 7.05 -5.40
CA GLN A 19 -3.10 6.93 -6.63
C GLN A 19 -2.01 5.84 -6.50
N VAL A 20 -1.31 5.80 -5.37
CA VAL A 20 -0.25 4.82 -5.10
C VAL A 20 -0.83 3.41 -5.02
N VAL A 21 -1.85 3.18 -4.19
CA VAL A 21 -2.44 1.83 -4.03
C VAL A 21 -3.13 1.36 -5.31
N THR A 22 -3.80 2.25 -6.05
CA THR A 22 -4.38 1.92 -7.36
C THR A 22 -3.30 1.48 -8.34
N ARG A 23 -2.16 2.18 -8.38
CA ARG A 23 -1.04 1.83 -9.26
C ARG A 23 -0.47 0.45 -8.93
N VAL A 24 -0.28 0.16 -7.65
CA VAL A 24 0.21 -1.14 -7.16
C VAL A 24 -0.77 -2.26 -7.49
N SER A 25 -2.07 -2.06 -7.21
CA SER A 25 -3.13 -3.02 -7.55
C SER A 25 -3.19 -3.27 -9.06
N TYR A 26 -3.13 -2.22 -9.87
CA TYR A 26 -3.07 -2.35 -11.33
C TYR A 26 -1.87 -3.18 -11.80
N LEU A 27 -0.68 -2.98 -11.22
CA LEU A 27 0.51 -3.74 -11.58
C LEU A 27 0.37 -5.23 -11.23
N ARG A 28 -0.20 -5.55 -10.07
CA ARG A 28 -0.49 -6.94 -9.68
C ARG A 28 -1.49 -7.60 -10.63
N GLU A 29 -2.59 -6.92 -10.93
CA GLU A 29 -3.61 -7.43 -11.85
C GLU A 29 -3.08 -7.57 -13.28
N LEU A 30 -2.26 -6.63 -13.75
CA LEU A 30 -1.60 -6.73 -15.05
C LEU A 30 -0.69 -7.96 -15.12
N ARG A 31 0.11 -8.21 -14.07
CA ARG A 31 0.97 -9.39 -13.99
C ARG A 31 0.18 -10.69 -13.99
N ARG A 32 -0.94 -10.74 -13.24
CA ARG A 32 -1.85 -11.89 -13.20
C ARG A 32 -2.47 -12.15 -14.57
N ALA A 33 -3.06 -11.13 -15.19
CA ALA A 33 -3.69 -11.26 -16.50
C ALA A 33 -2.69 -11.72 -17.58
N ALA A 34 -1.43 -11.28 -17.51
CA ALA A 34 -0.38 -11.70 -18.44
C ALA A 34 0.02 -13.18 -18.35
N GLN A 35 -0.45 -13.92 -17.33
CA GLN A 35 -0.26 -15.37 -17.24
C GLN A 35 -1.16 -16.14 -18.22
N ASP A 36 -2.35 -15.59 -18.51
CA ASP A 36 -3.39 -16.27 -19.29
C ASP A 36 -3.60 -15.68 -20.70
N THR A 37 -2.84 -14.64 -21.07
CA THR A 37 -3.02 -13.93 -22.34
C THR A 37 -1.72 -13.32 -22.87
N THR A 38 -1.72 -12.85 -24.12
CA THR A 38 -0.54 -12.20 -24.71
C THR A 38 -0.48 -10.70 -24.43
N GLN A 39 0.73 -10.12 -24.42
CA GLN A 39 0.91 -8.66 -24.29
C GLN A 39 0.15 -7.86 -25.37
N ARG A 40 -0.03 -8.41 -26.57
CA ARG A 40 -0.81 -7.78 -27.64
C ARG A 40 -2.30 -7.74 -27.32
N GLN A 41 -2.85 -8.84 -26.81
CA GLN A 41 -4.25 -8.90 -26.39
C GLN A 41 -4.50 -7.96 -25.20
N LEU A 42 -3.59 -7.93 -24.21
CA LEU A 42 -3.65 -6.97 -23.11
C LEU A 42 -3.61 -5.53 -23.60
N ALA A 43 -2.68 -5.20 -24.50
CA ALA A 43 -2.55 -3.87 -25.09
C ALA A 43 -3.87 -3.42 -25.75
N HIS A 44 -4.49 -4.31 -26.51
CA HIS A 44 -5.79 -4.05 -27.13
C HIS A 44 -6.91 -3.87 -26.10
N LEU A 45 -6.97 -4.73 -25.08
CA LEU A 45 -7.99 -4.71 -24.04
C LEU A 45 -7.96 -3.44 -23.19
N ILE A 46 -6.78 -3.00 -22.77
CA ILE A 46 -6.62 -1.86 -21.86
C ILE A 46 -6.32 -0.54 -22.59
N GLY A 47 -6.30 -0.54 -23.93
CA GLY A 47 -6.19 0.66 -24.75
C GLY A 47 -4.82 1.33 -24.74
N ILE A 48 -3.72 0.58 -24.56
CA ILE A 48 -2.36 1.11 -24.58
C ILE A 48 -1.48 0.38 -25.59
N SER A 49 -0.28 0.91 -25.86
CA SER A 49 0.65 0.25 -26.78
C SER A 49 1.26 -1.03 -26.18
N GLN A 50 1.59 -2.01 -27.01
CA GLN A 50 2.30 -3.22 -26.55
C GLN A 50 3.64 -2.88 -25.84
N PRO A 51 4.48 -1.93 -26.32
CA PRO A 51 5.65 -1.47 -25.56
C PRO A 51 5.30 -0.91 -24.18
N SER A 52 4.17 -0.21 -24.03
CA SER A 52 3.69 0.29 -22.74
C SER A 52 3.32 -0.87 -21.79
N VAL A 53 2.69 -1.93 -22.31
CA VAL A 53 2.44 -3.17 -21.54
C VAL A 53 3.76 -3.80 -21.09
N ASN A 54 4.75 -3.89 -21.98
CA ASN A 54 6.06 -4.44 -21.64
C ASN A 54 6.73 -3.67 -20.49
N SER A 55 6.75 -2.34 -20.57
CA SER A 55 7.30 -1.47 -19.51
C SER A 55 6.54 -1.63 -18.19
N ALA A 56 5.21 -1.69 -18.26
CA ALA A 56 4.38 -1.90 -17.08
C ALA A 56 4.61 -3.29 -16.45
N LEU A 57 4.80 -4.35 -17.24
CA LEU A 57 5.13 -5.69 -16.73
C LEU A 57 6.50 -5.75 -16.06
N LYS A 58 7.50 -5.03 -16.60
CA LYS A 58 8.80 -4.88 -15.93
C LYS A 58 8.65 -4.20 -14.56
N SER A 59 7.81 -3.17 -14.48
CA SER A 59 7.48 -2.52 -13.20
C SER A 59 6.73 -3.50 -12.27
N ALA A 60 5.80 -4.29 -12.80
CA ALA A 60 5.02 -5.25 -12.03
C ALA A 60 5.85 -6.39 -11.44
N ALA A 61 6.99 -6.73 -12.05
CA ALA A 61 7.89 -7.74 -11.53
C ALA A 61 8.46 -7.36 -10.16
N ALA A 62 8.65 -6.07 -9.89
CA ALA A 62 9.14 -5.56 -8.60
C ALA A 62 8.05 -5.40 -7.54
N VAL A 63 6.77 -5.54 -7.91
CA VAL A 63 5.66 -5.36 -6.95
C VAL A 63 5.40 -6.67 -6.21
N PRO A 64 5.57 -6.72 -4.88
CA PRO A 64 5.25 -7.92 -4.11
C PRO A 64 3.75 -8.19 -4.11
N ASP A 65 3.35 -9.46 -4.08
CA ASP A 65 1.95 -9.85 -3.90
C ASP A 65 1.45 -9.53 -2.49
N VAL A 66 0.14 -9.31 -2.38
CA VAL A 66 -0.53 -9.17 -1.08
C VAL A 66 -0.31 -10.43 -0.25
N ARG A 67 0.01 -10.26 1.03
CA ARG A 67 0.20 -11.40 1.94
C ARG A 67 -1.13 -12.11 2.18
N PRO A 68 -1.17 -13.46 2.19
CA PRO A 68 -2.39 -14.19 2.50
C PRO A 68 -3.00 -13.74 3.84
N GLY A 69 -4.29 -13.39 3.80
CA GLY A 69 -5.00 -12.88 4.97
C GLY A 69 -4.68 -11.43 5.33
N PHE A 70 -4.09 -10.63 4.44
CA PHE A 70 -3.92 -9.19 4.62
C PHE A 70 -4.41 -8.46 3.37
N SER A 71 -4.55 -7.14 3.45
CA SER A 71 -4.96 -6.29 2.34
C SER A 71 -3.77 -5.67 1.61
N GLY A 72 -2.56 -5.70 2.18
CA GLY A 72 -1.33 -5.20 1.58
C GLY A 72 -0.18 -6.20 1.61
N ALA A 73 0.87 -5.92 0.83
CA ALA A 73 2.12 -6.67 0.88
C ALA A 73 3.02 -6.25 2.05
N THR A 74 2.86 -5.01 2.53
CA THR A 74 3.57 -4.40 3.65
C THR A 74 2.58 -3.72 4.60
N THR A 75 3.01 -3.49 5.85
CA THR A 75 2.25 -2.71 6.85
C THR A 75 2.00 -1.29 6.36
N TYR A 76 2.99 -0.66 5.73
CA TYR A 76 2.81 0.67 5.16
C TYR A 76 1.79 0.70 4.01
N GLU A 77 1.74 -0.33 3.16
CA GLU A 77 0.70 -0.43 2.12
C GLU A 77 -0.71 -0.56 2.75
N ILE A 78 -0.85 -1.33 3.83
CA ILE A 78 -2.12 -1.45 4.57
C ILE A 78 -2.58 -0.07 5.07
N ALA A 79 -1.68 0.72 5.65
CA ALA A 79 -1.99 2.09 6.09
C ALA A 79 -2.36 3.02 4.91
N GLN A 80 -1.69 2.90 3.76
CA GLN A 80 -2.05 3.67 2.57
C GLN A 80 -3.44 3.27 2.02
N ARG A 81 -3.82 2.00 2.12
CA ARG A 81 -5.14 1.51 1.70
C ARG A 81 -6.25 2.03 2.62
N TYR A 82 -6.00 2.06 3.93
CA TYR A 82 -6.89 2.75 4.87
C TYR A 82 -7.08 4.21 4.48
N ASP A 83 -5.99 4.94 4.26
CA ASP A 83 -6.06 6.35 3.90
C ASP A 83 -6.71 6.62 2.54
N ALA A 84 -6.53 5.71 1.58
CA ALA A 84 -7.21 5.73 0.29
C ALA A 84 -8.74 5.52 0.41
N GLY A 85 -9.21 5.04 1.57
CA GLY A 85 -10.58 4.66 1.86
C GLY A 85 -10.95 3.25 1.41
N GLU A 86 -9.97 2.37 1.18
CA GLU A 86 -10.19 0.96 0.80
C GLU A 86 -10.43 0.05 2.02
N LEU A 87 -9.97 0.45 3.22
CA LEU A 87 -10.11 -0.33 4.46
C LEU A 87 -10.85 0.47 5.53
N THR A 88 -11.57 -0.23 6.40
CA THR A 88 -12.11 0.39 7.62
C THR A 88 -11.02 0.53 8.68
N ARG A 89 -11.30 1.36 9.69
CA ARG A 89 -10.42 1.53 10.85
C ARG A 89 -10.18 0.20 11.57
N GLU A 90 -11.25 -0.54 11.83
CA GLU A 90 -11.21 -1.82 12.55
C GLU A 90 -10.40 -2.87 11.79
N GLN A 91 -10.58 -2.95 10.48
CA GLN A 91 -9.80 -3.85 9.62
C GLN A 91 -8.31 -3.50 9.63
N THR A 92 -7.99 -2.21 9.57
CA THR A 92 -6.61 -1.73 9.57
C THR A 92 -5.91 -2.05 10.88
N ILE A 93 -6.59 -1.82 12.01
CA ILE A 93 -6.08 -2.15 13.33
C ILE A 93 -5.95 -3.66 13.51
N ASP A 94 -6.90 -4.47 13.03
CA ASP A 94 -6.79 -5.94 13.05
C ASP A 94 -5.55 -6.42 12.29
N GLU A 95 -5.43 -6.00 11.03
CA GLU A 95 -4.35 -6.42 10.14
C GLU A 95 -2.98 -5.97 10.66
N LEU A 96 -2.82 -4.69 11.03
CA LEU A 96 -1.56 -4.18 11.58
C LEU A 96 -1.29 -4.74 12.98
N GLY A 97 -2.32 -4.99 13.77
CA GLY A 97 -2.20 -5.59 15.10
C GLY A 97 -1.68 -7.02 15.07
N ARG A 98 -2.14 -7.86 14.14
CA ARG A 98 -1.68 -9.27 14.02
C ARG A 98 -0.50 -9.47 13.08
N TRP A 99 0.06 -8.40 12.53
CA TRP A 99 1.22 -8.49 11.65
C TRP A 99 2.43 -9.01 12.43
N SER A 100 3.08 -10.06 11.92
CA SER A 100 4.30 -10.56 12.57
C SER A 100 5.49 -9.67 12.24
N TYR A 101 5.71 -8.65 13.07
CA TYR A 101 6.84 -7.74 12.93
C TYR A 101 8.19 -8.43 13.19
N ARG A 102 9.22 -8.09 12.41
CA ARG A 102 10.61 -8.54 12.60
C ARG A 102 11.34 -7.57 13.55
N PRO A 103 12.19 -8.06 14.45
CA PRO A 103 13.15 -7.21 15.16
C PRO A 103 14.12 -6.59 14.14
N GLY A 104 14.28 -5.26 14.17
CA GLY A 104 14.83 -4.50 13.04
C GLY A 104 16.33 -4.69 12.77
N SER A 105 16.71 -4.39 11.53
CA SER A 105 18.02 -3.83 11.18
C SER A 105 17.76 -2.54 10.40
N PRO A 106 18.46 -1.42 10.65
CA PRO A 106 18.16 -0.17 9.97
C PRO A 106 18.41 -0.34 8.47
N SER A 107 17.37 -0.23 7.63
CA SER A 107 17.58 -0.13 6.19
C SER A 107 18.03 1.29 5.88
N ASP A 108 19.32 1.46 5.63
CA ASP A 108 19.92 2.72 5.19
C ASP A 108 19.38 3.07 3.79
N GLY A 109 18.49 4.06 3.72
CA GLY A 109 18.29 4.85 2.51
C GLY A 109 17.03 4.55 1.70
N PHE A 110 16.07 5.46 1.82
CA PHE A 110 15.22 6.04 0.77
C PHE A 110 15.08 5.25 -0.55
N ASP A 111 14.63 4.01 -0.48
CA ASP A 111 14.04 3.32 -1.61
C ASP A 111 12.57 3.03 -1.33
N TRP A 112 11.71 3.88 -1.90
CA TRP A 112 10.27 3.72 -1.95
C TRP A 112 9.83 2.39 -2.60
N THR A 113 10.76 1.62 -3.20
CA THR A 113 10.52 0.26 -3.69
C THR A 113 11.00 -0.89 -2.79
N THR A 114 11.67 -0.63 -1.66
CA THR A 114 12.05 -1.68 -0.69
C THR A 114 11.67 -1.27 0.74
N ALA A 115 10.37 -1.11 1.01
CA ALA A 115 9.87 -1.24 2.37
C ALA A 115 10.00 -2.72 2.76
N ASP A 116 11.04 -3.05 3.53
CA ASP A 116 11.28 -4.42 3.94
C ASP A 116 10.10 -4.88 4.82
N ALA A 117 9.40 -5.89 4.34
CA ALA A 117 8.05 -6.16 4.81
C ALA A 117 8.10 -6.79 6.22
N GLY A 118 7.83 -6.02 7.27
CA GLY A 118 7.91 -6.55 8.63
C GLY A 118 8.27 -5.57 9.73
N GLU A 119 8.62 -4.32 9.49
CA GLU A 119 9.12 -3.47 10.56
C GLU A 119 7.99 -2.65 11.20
N PHE A 120 8.01 -2.55 12.54
CA PHE A 120 7.06 -1.68 13.24
C PHE A 120 7.30 -0.20 12.90
N GLU A 121 8.50 0.13 12.41
CA GLU A 121 8.85 1.45 11.88
C GLU A 121 7.88 1.92 10.78
N ASP A 122 7.35 1.01 9.95
CA ASP A 122 6.35 1.36 8.93
C ASP A 122 5.06 1.92 9.53
N VAL A 123 4.65 1.43 10.72
CA VAL A 123 3.49 1.94 11.46
C VAL A 123 3.79 3.32 12.03
N GLY A 124 5.01 3.51 12.57
CA GLY A 124 5.49 4.83 13.01
C GLY A 124 5.57 5.85 11.88
N ARG A 125 6.05 5.44 10.70
CA ARG A 125 6.04 6.25 9.49
C ARG A 125 4.61 6.62 9.09
N ALA A 126 3.72 5.64 9.03
CA ALA A 126 2.31 5.87 8.68
C ALA A 126 1.65 6.89 9.62
N PHE A 127 1.94 6.84 10.92
CA PHE A 127 1.50 7.85 11.88
C PHE A 127 2.12 9.23 11.61
N SER A 128 3.44 9.29 11.40
CA SER A 128 4.15 10.55 11.11
C SER A 128 3.67 11.24 9.82
N GLU A 129 3.19 10.45 8.85
CA GLU A 129 2.65 10.92 7.58
C GLU A 129 1.12 11.08 7.59
N HIS A 130 0.50 10.97 8.78
CA HIS A 130 -0.94 11.13 8.99
C HIS A 130 -1.83 10.15 8.21
N LEU A 131 -1.30 8.98 7.84
CA LEU A 131 -2.08 7.90 7.22
C LEU A 131 -2.99 7.22 8.25
N ILE A 132 -2.52 7.12 9.49
CA ILE A 132 -3.29 6.63 10.65
C ILE A 132 -3.28 7.70 11.74
N ASP A 133 -4.32 7.72 12.56
CA ASP A 133 -4.41 8.63 13.71
C ASP A 133 -3.67 8.07 14.94
N ALA A 134 -3.53 8.92 15.98
CA ALA A 134 -2.84 8.56 17.20
C ALA A 134 -3.51 7.40 17.96
N GLU A 135 -4.83 7.33 17.94
CA GLU A 135 -5.57 6.29 18.66
C GLU A 135 -5.38 4.92 17.98
N MET A 136 -5.37 4.89 16.64
CA MET A 136 -5.00 3.69 15.88
C MET A 136 -3.56 3.27 16.17
N TYR A 137 -2.62 4.23 16.18
CA TYR A 137 -1.21 3.94 16.46
C TYR A 137 -1.03 3.30 17.85
N ASP A 138 -1.66 3.89 18.87
CA ASP A 138 -1.58 3.40 20.25
C ASP A 138 -2.21 1.99 20.39
N GLU A 139 -3.33 1.72 19.71
CA GLU A 139 -3.95 0.40 19.73
C GLU A 139 -3.07 -0.65 19.02
N ILE A 140 -2.47 -0.32 17.88
CA ILE A 140 -1.56 -1.21 17.16
C ILE A 140 -0.30 -1.47 18.00
N LEU A 141 0.24 -0.43 18.65
CA LEU A 141 1.39 -0.55 19.55
C LEU A 141 1.09 -1.46 20.74
N THR A 142 -0.10 -1.33 21.34
CA THR A 142 -0.54 -2.19 22.43
C THR A 142 -0.56 -3.66 22.00
N ARG A 143 -1.19 -3.96 20.86
CA ARG A 143 -1.23 -5.33 20.29
C ARG A 143 0.17 -5.85 19.93
N TYR A 144 1.07 -4.98 19.50
CA TYR A 144 2.46 -5.34 19.24
C TYR A 144 3.21 -5.74 20.53
N SER A 145 3.07 -4.97 21.60
CA SER A 145 3.69 -5.27 22.90
C SER A 145 3.13 -6.54 23.55
N GLU A 146 1.82 -6.80 23.40
CA GLU A 146 1.17 -8.01 23.91
C GLU A 146 1.66 -9.31 23.22
N GLN A 147 2.25 -9.21 22.02
CA GLN A 147 2.88 -10.34 21.33
C GLN A 147 4.22 -10.78 21.97
N GLY A 148 4.61 -10.18 23.10
CA GLY A 148 5.82 -10.55 23.83
C GLY A 148 7.11 -10.09 23.16
N ARG A 149 7.08 -8.94 22.47
CA ARG A 149 8.21 -8.35 21.77
C ARG A 149 8.58 -6.98 22.33
#